data_AF-A0A438INE2-F1
#
_entry.id   AF-A0A438INE2-F1
#
_cell.length_a   1.000
_cell.length_b   1.000
_cell.length_c   1.000
_cell.angle_alpha   90.00
_cell.angle_beta   90.00
_cell.angle_gamma   90.00
#
_symmetry.space_group_name_H-M   'P 1'
#
loop_
_entity.id
_entity.type
_entity.pdbx_description
1 polymer ?
#
loop_
_entity_poly.entity_id
_entity_poly.type
_entity_poly.pdbx_seq_one_letter_code
_entity_poly.pdbx_strand_id
1 'polypeptide(L)'
;MAMATTTPGLFSLPLSPQPQARSFQLIHLASPTRPRLGRVALAVGGDLLGDFGARDPFPAEIESKFGEKVLGNLDTEHKILIPNVSALSLAQQECSPVSGLDPPMTEEDAQKLLRKVVGWRLSDEAGVLKLQCLWKLRDFKCGVELINRIYKVAEAAGHFPNLHLEQPNQIRAELWTASIGGLSMNDFIVAAKIDEIRTSDLVPKKRIWA
;
A
#
# COMPACT_ATOMS: atom_id res chain seq x y z
N MET A 1 -46.03 -23.96 57.36
CA MET A 1 -47.27 -24.06 56.56
C MET A 1 -47.84 -22.66 56.39
N ALA A 2 -47.49 -21.99 55.30
CA ALA A 2 -48.09 -20.73 54.86
C ALA A 2 -47.83 -20.61 53.35
N MET A 3 -48.89 -20.71 52.58
CA MET A 3 -48.93 -20.57 51.13
C MET A 3 -48.94 -19.08 50.78
N ALA A 4 -48.12 -18.66 49.84
CA ALA A 4 -48.28 -17.37 49.15
C ALA A 4 -48.10 -17.61 47.65
N THR A 5 -49.24 -17.75 46.97
CA THR A 5 -49.38 -17.80 45.52
C THR A 5 -49.34 -16.38 44.97
N THR A 6 -48.31 -16.04 44.18
CA THR A 6 -48.21 -14.76 43.47
C THR A 6 -48.37 -14.99 41.97
N THR A 7 -49.40 -14.36 41.42
CA THR A 7 -49.84 -14.29 40.03
C THR A 7 -48.82 -13.55 39.14
N PRO A 8 -48.53 -13.98 37.90
CA PRO A 8 -47.74 -13.17 36.98
C PRO A 8 -48.64 -12.23 36.17
N GLY A 9 -48.35 -10.93 36.25
CA GLY A 9 -48.97 -9.89 35.44
C GLY A 9 -48.50 -9.92 33.98
N LEU A 10 -49.44 -9.78 33.06
CA LEU A 10 -49.24 -9.64 31.62
C LEU A 10 -48.54 -8.32 31.30
N PHE A 11 -47.27 -8.38 30.88
CA PHE A 11 -46.57 -7.26 30.29
C PHE A 11 -47.01 -7.07 28.83
N SER A 12 -47.67 -5.94 28.56
CA SER A 12 -47.99 -5.49 27.20
C SER A 12 -46.75 -4.81 26.59
N LEU A 13 -46.29 -5.29 25.43
CA LEU A 13 -45.22 -4.67 24.64
C LEU A 13 -45.78 -3.46 23.87
N PRO A 14 -45.12 -2.29 23.86
CA PRO A 14 -45.52 -1.18 23.00
C PRO A 14 -45.08 -1.43 21.55
N LEU A 15 -46.00 -1.13 20.64
CA LEU A 15 -45.89 -1.19 19.19
C LEU A 15 -44.77 -0.24 18.69
N SER A 16 -43.81 -0.77 17.93
CA SER A 16 -42.73 0.00 17.31
C SER A 16 -43.26 0.82 16.11
N PRO A 17 -42.96 2.13 15.99
CA PRO A 17 -43.41 2.91 14.85
C PRO A 17 -42.57 2.64 13.61
N GLN A 18 -43.26 2.29 12.51
CA GLN A 18 -42.68 2.18 11.16
C GLN A 18 -42.16 3.54 10.68
N PRO A 19 -40.97 3.62 10.06
CA PRO A 19 -40.49 4.85 9.44
C PRO A 19 -41.22 5.11 8.12
N GLN A 20 -41.82 6.30 8.01
CA GLN A 20 -42.45 6.80 6.79
C GLN A 20 -41.39 7.08 5.73
N ALA A 21 -41.58 6.53 4.52
CA ALA A 21 -40.75 6.80 3.36
C ALA A 21 -40.89 8.27 2.94
N ARG A 22 -39.80 9.03 3.01
CA ARG A 22 -39.70 10.37 2.40
C ARG A 22 -39.39 10.20 0.91
N SER A 23 -40.29 10.70 0.07
CA SER A 23 -40.08 10.86 -1.36
C SER A 23 -39.03 11.94 -1.62
N PHE A 24 -37.92 11.57 -2.24
CA PHE A 24 -36.95 12.51 -2.79
C PHE A 24 -37.31 12.80 -4.24
N GLN A 25 -37.66 14.06 -4.55
CA GLN A 25 -37.78 14.54 -5.93
C GLN A 25 -36.38 14.81 -6.49
N LEU A 26 -36.04 14.10 -7.57
CA LEU A 26 -34.79 14.22 -8.32
C LEU A 26 -34.88 15.42 -9.25
N ILE A 27 -34.06 16.45 -9.03
CA ILE A 27 -33.93 17.59 -9.93
C ILE A 27 -32.89 17.20 -11.01
N HIS A 28 -33.35 17.02 -12.25
CA HIS A 28 -32.50 16.73 -13.41
C HIS A 28 -31.82 18.03 -13.88
N LEU A 29 -30.49 18.10 -13.76
CA LEU A 29 -29.66 19.06 -14.49
C LEU A 29 -29.03 18.33 -15.68
N ALA A 30 -29.45 18.70 -16.89
CA ALA A 30 -28.90 18.19 -18.14
C ALA A 30 -27.65 18.99 -18.53
N SER A 31 -26.53 18.29 -18.72
CA SER A 31 -25.31 18.84 -19.33
C SER A 31 -25.23 18.38 -20.79
N PRO A 32 -25.04 19.27 -21.78
CA PRO A 32 -24.87 18.84 -23.16
C PRO A 32 -23.44 18.37 -23.39
N THR A 33 -23.29 17.11 -23.79
CA THR A 33 -22.08 16.53 -24.36
C THR A 33 -22.01 16.84 -25.86
N ARG A 34 -20.80 17.07 -26.39
CA ARG A 34 -20.53 16.99 -27.84
C ARG A 34 -19.38 16.01 -28.13
N PRO A 35 -19.42 15.32 -29.29
CA PRO A 35 -18.64 14.11 -29.53
C PRO A 35 -17.24 14.40 -30.09
N ARG A 36 -16.33 13.43 -29.87
CA ARG A 36 -15.00 13.33 -30.48
C ARG A 36 -15.11 12.82 -31.93
N LEU A 37 -14.38 13.46 -32.84
CA LEU A 37 -13.98 12.88 -34.14
C LEU A 37 -12.46 13.04 -34.26
N GLY A 38 -11.76 11.97 -34.66
CA GLY A 38 -10.29 11.95 -34.74
C GLY A 38 -9.75 11.66 -36.14
N ARG A 39 -8.57 12.22 -36.48
CA ARG A 39 -7.34 11.56 -36.97
C ARG A 39 -6.35 12.57 -37.61
N VAL A 40 -5.13 12.55 -37.05
CA VAL A 40 -3.75 12.53 -37.62
C VAL A 40 -3.18 13.67 -38.52
N ALA A 41 -2.04 14.21 -38.02
CA ALA A 41 -0.85 14.86 -38.65
C ALA A 41 -1.04 16.21 -39.38
N LEU A 42 -0.13 17.19 -39.37
CA LEU A 42 1.35 17.21 -39.33
C LEU A 42 1.82 18.62 -38.86
N ALA A 43 2.95 18.72 -38.15
CA ALA A 43 3.56 19.99 -37.77
C ALA A 43 4.38 20.61 -38.91
N VAL A 44 4.17 21.90 -39.22
CA VAL A 44 5.06 22.76 -40.02
C VAL A 44 4.95 24.19 -39.49
N GLY A 45 6.09 24.88 -39.44
CA GLY A 45 6.27 26.16 -38.77
C GLY A 45 5.64 27.39 -39.44
N GLY A 46 6.01 28.55 -38.87
CA GLY A 46 5.44 29.86 -39.15
C GLY A 46 4.03 29.97 -38.58
N ASP A 47 3.87 30.58 -37.40
CA ASP A 47 2.62 31.06 -36.75
C ASP A 47 1.29 30.45 -37.26
N LEU A 48 1.23 29.12 -37.35
CA LEU A 48 0.10 28.37 -37.93
C LEU A 48 -0.80 27.71 -36.87
N LEU A 49 -0.37 27.74 -35.60
CA LEU A 49 -1.23 27.48 -34.45
C LEU A 49 -1.27 28.78 -33.65
N GLY A 50 -2.32 29.57 -33.84
CA GLY A 50 -2.68 30.60 -32.86
C GLY A 50 -2.68 30.00 -31.46
N ASP A 51 -2.34 30.87 -30.50
CA ASP A 51 -2.18 30.65 -29.06
C ASP A 51 -3.00 29.49 -28.47
N PHE A 52 -2.52 28.26 -28.65
CA PHE A 52 -3.22 27.07 -28.20
C PHE A 52 -2.70 26.72 -26.82
N GLY A 53 -3.40 27.25 -25.80
CA GLY A 53 -3.25 26.84 -24.41
C GLY A 53 -2.65 27.88 -23.48
N ALA A 54 -2.20 29.05 -23.96
CA ALA A 54 -2.03 30.17 -23.06
C ALA A 54 -3.40 30.79 -22.79
N ARG A 55 -3.65 31.05 -21.52
CA ARG A 55 -4.77 31.87 -21.11
C ARG A 55 -4.42 33.32 -21.45
N ASP A 56 -5.38 34.08 -21.98
CA ASP A 56 -5.24 35.53 -22.12
C ASP A 56 -4.78 36.15 -20.79
N PRO A 57 -3.67 36.91 -20.79
CA PRO A 57 -3.20 37.60 -19.60
C PRO A 57 -4.23 38.61 -19.11
N PHE A 58 -4.44 38.71 -17.80
CA PHE A 58 -5.30 39.77 -17.26
C PHE A 58 -4.68 41.16 -17.45
N PRO A 59 -5.48 42.24 -17.51
CA PRO A 59 -4.96 43.62 -17.60
C PRO A 59 -3.91 43.94 -16.52
N ALA A 60 -4.13 43.48 -15.29
CA ALA A 60 -3.17 43.65 -14.19
C ALA A 60 -1.86 42.84 -14.36
N GLU A 61 -1.90 41.70 -15.07
CA GLU A 61 -0.70 40.89 -15.37
C GLU A 61 0.18 41.56 -16.45
N ILE A 62 -0.47 42.22 -17.42
CA ILE A 62 0.19 43.03 -18.46
C ILE A 62 0.84 44.27 -17.82
N GLU A 63 0.09 45.00 -16.98
CA GLU A 63 0.61 46.20 -16.28
C GLU A 63 1.78 45.86 -15.34
N SER A 64 1.71 44.72 -14.65
CA SER A 64 2.76 44.28 -13.74
C SER A 64 3.99 43.68 -14.44
N LYS A 65 3.91 43.47 -15.76
CA LYS A 65 4.93 42.78 -16.56
C LYS A 65 5.30 41.41 -15.99
N PHE A 66 4.31 40.68 -15.49
CA PHE A 66 4.53 39.43 -14.75
C PHE A 66 5.36 38.41 -15.56
N GLY A 67 5.04 38.22 -16.85
CA GLY A 67 5.77 37.31 -17.75
C GLY A 67 7.20 37.73 -18.09
N GLU A 68 7.53 39.03 -17.99
CA GLU A 68 8.90 39.53 -18.19
C GLU A 68 9.73 39.44 -16.90
N LYS A 69 9.09 39.57 -15.73
CA LYS A 69 9.75 39.51 -14.42
C LYS A 69 10.06 38.09 -13.97
N VAL A 70 9.28 37.13 -14.42
CA VAL A 70 9.59 35.70 -14.25
C VAL A 70 10.43 35.26 -15.45
N LEU A 71 11.67 35.75 -15.52
CA LEU A 71 12.70 35.02 -16.26
C LEU A 71 12.81 33.67 -15.55
N GLY A 72 12.09 32.66 -16.03
CA GLY A 72 12.34 31.28 -15.66
C GLY A 72 13.85 31.08 -15.76
N ASN A 73 14.46 30.53 -14.71
CA ASN A 73 15.91 30.42 -14.63
C ASN A 73 16.38 29.74 -15.92
N LEU A 74 17.05 30.49 -16.82
CA LEU A 74 17.41 30.01 -18.17
C LEU A 74 18.30 28.76 -18.07
N ASP A 75 19.01 28.64 -16.94
CA ASP A 75 19.82 27.50 -16.53
C ASP A 75 19.07 26.55 -15.59
N THR A 76 17.79 26.26 -15.84
CA THR A 76 17.15 25.09 -15.21
C THR A 76 17.60 23.85 -15.97
N GLU A 77 18.88 23.48 -15.82
CA GLU A 77 19.35 22.16 -16.24
C GLU A 77 18.53 21.11 -15.49
N HIS A 78 17.57 20.51 -16.18
CA HIS A 78 16.82 19.37 -15.66
C HIS A 78 17.75 18.16 -15.59
N LYS A 79 18.52 18.06 -14.51
CA LYS A 79 19.32 16.87 -14.20
C LYS A 79 18.36 15.77 -13.74
N ILE A 80 17.94 14.93 -14.69
CA ILE A 80 17.30 13.65 -14.37
C ILE A 80 18.38 12.80 -13.70
N LEU A 81 18.44 12.85 -12.38
CA LEU A 81 19.31 11.99 -11.60
C LEU A 81 18.84 10.55 -11.81
N ILE A 82 19.69 9.71 -12.40
CA ILE A 82 19.49 8.27 -12.38
C ILE A 82 19.40 7.88 -10.90
N PRO A 83 18.33 7.19 -10.45
CA PRO A 83 18.21 6.80 -9.06
C PRO A 83 19.46 6.03 -8.65
N ASN A 84 20.15 6.54 -7.63
CA ASN A 84 21.25 5.85 -7.00
C ASN A 84 20.79 4.49 -6.44
N VAL A 85 21.71 3.59 -6.13
CA VAL A 85 21.38 2.23 -5.62
C VAL A 85 20.45 2.29 -4.39
N SER A 86 20.50 3.35 -3.58
CA SER A 86 19.59 3.56 -2.44
C SER A 86 18.14 3.89 -2.83
N ALA A 87 17.90 4.38 -4.05
CA ALA A 87 16.59 4.62 -4.64
C ALA A 87 16.05 3.41 -5.42
N LEU A 88 16.87 2.39 -5.68
CA LEU A 88 16.38 1.10 -6.18
C LEU A 88 15.52 0.41 -5.11
N SER A 89 14.52 -0.34 -5.57
CA SER A 89 13.66 -1.14 -4.68
C SER A 89 14.52 -2.15 -3.92
N LEU A 90 14.24 -2.37 -2.63
CA LEU A 90 14.93 -3.39 -1.84
C LEU A 90 14.81 -4.78 -2.48
N ALA A 91 13.70 -5.06 -3.16
CA ALA A 91 13.48 -6.32 -3.85
C ALA A 91 14.45 -6.56 -5.02
N GLN A 92 15.07 -5.50 -5.57
CA GLN A 92 16.05 -5.57 -6.66
C GLN A 92 17.49 -5.72 -6.14
N GLN A 93 17.71 -5.65 -4.83
CA GLN A 93 19.02 -5.85 -4.23
C GLN A 93 19.29 -7.34 -4.01
N GLU A 94 20.59 -7.68 -3.94
CA GLU A 94 21.03 -9.03 -3.65
C GLU A 94 21.58 -9.14 -2.24
N CYS A 95 21.37 -10.32 -1.63
CA CYS A 95 21.87 -10.60 -0.29
C CYS A 95 23.40 -10.73 -0.32
N SER A 96 24.07 -10.04 0.61
CA SER A 96 25.52 -10.14 0.80
C SER A 96 25.84 -11.06 1.98
N PRO A 97 26.95 -11.80 1.97
CA PRO A 97 27.35 -12.61 3.12
C PRO A 97 27.54 -11.70 4.35
N VAL A 98 26.93 -12.08 5.48
CA VAL A 98 27.04 -11.38 6.76
C VAL A 98 27.97 -12.16 7.67
N SER A 99 28.96 -11.49 8.26
CA SER A 99 29.87 -12.10 9.23
C SER A 99 29.23 -12.06 10.62
N GLY A 100 29.42 -13.10 11.44
CA GLY A 100 28.90 -13.12 12.82
C GLY A 100 29.53 -12.08 13.78
N LEU A 101 30.48 -11.30 13.29
CA LEU A 101 31.11 -10.19 14.02
C LEU A 101 30.47 -8.83 13.68
N ASP A 102 29.64 -8.78 12.63
CA ASP A 102 28.98 -7.54 12.22
C ASP A 102 27.92 -7.16 13.27
N PRO A 103 27.84 -5.88 13.66
CA PRO A 103 26.82 -5.45 14.62
C PRO A 103 25.42 -5.58 14.01
N PRO A 104 24.40 -5.95 14.80
CA PRO A 104 23.02 -5.92 14.34
C PRO A 104 22.59 -4.49 13.99
N MET A 105 21.63 -4.38 13.08
CA MET A 105 21.06 -3.10 12.68
C MET A 105 20.39 -2.40 13.88
N THR A 106 20.58 -1.08 13.97
CA THR A 106 19.93 -0.24 14.98
C THR A 106 18.41 -0.16 14.75
N GLU A 107 17.66 0.09 15.82
CA GLU A 107 16.21 0.21 15.72
C GLU A 107 15.80 1.38 14.82
N GLU A 108 16.52 2.51 14.88
CA GLU A 108 16.23 3.69 14.08
C GLU A 108 16.38 3.43 12.58
N ASP A 109 17.42 2.67 12.18
CA ASP A 109 17.63 2.31 10.79
C ASP A 109 16.64 1.24 10.32
N ALA A 110 16.32 0.28 11.20
CA ALA A 110 15.26 -0.70 10.95
C ALA A 110 13.90 -0.02 10.71
N GLN A 111 13.54 0.99 11.52
CA GLN A 111 12.30 1.77 11.34
C GLN A 111 12.27 2.56 10.02
N LYS A 112 13.42 3.06 9.54
CA LYS A 112 13.50 3.70 8.21
C LYS A 112 13.24 2.70 7.09
N LEU A 113 13.86 1.51 7.18
CA LEU A 113 13.70 0.45 6.17
C LEU A 113 12.32 -0.20 6.21
N LEU A 114 11.67 -0.26 7.36
CA LEU A 114 10.31 -0.80 7.52
C LEU A 114 9.31 -0.13 6.56
N ARG A 115 9.52 1.16 6.25
CA ARG A 115 8.68 1.92 5.31
C ARG A 115 8.76 1.41 3.87
N LYS A 116 9.80 0.63 3.55
CA LYS A 116 10.03 0.04 2.23
C LYS A 116 9.46 -1.39 2.10
N VAL A 117 9.04 -2.02 3.21
CA VAL A 117 8.50 -3.39 3.25
C VAL A 117 7.10 -3.40 3.86
N VAL A 118 6.09 -3.41 2.98
CA VAL A 118 4.70 -3.12 3.37
C VAL A 118 4.05 -4.39 3.93
N GLY A 119 3.56 -4.32 5.17
CA GLY A 119 2.91 -5.45 5.85
C GLY A 119 3.82 -6.17 6.83
N TRP A 120 5.09 -5.77 6.92
CA TRP A 120 6.02 -6.19 7.95
C TRP A 120 5.91 -5.27 9.18
N ARG A 121 6.21 -5.83 10.35
CA ARG A 121 6.35 -5.11 11.62
C ARG A 121 7.64 -5.51 12.30
N LEU A 122 8.19 -4.61 13.12
CA LEU A 122 9.27 -4.93 14.03
C LEU A 122 8.69 -5.61 15.27
N SER A 123 9.35 -6.68 15.72
CA SER A 123 9.05 -7.38 16.97
C SER A 123 10.35 -7.54 17.73
N ASP A 124 10.35 -7.15 19.00
CA ASP A 124 11.44 -7.46 19.92
C ASP A 124 11.07 -8.73 20.70
N GLU A 125 11.87 -9.79 20.53
CA GLU A 125 11.72 -11.02 21.28
C GLU A 125 13.03 -11.31 22.04
N ALA A 126 12.97 -11.20 23.38
CA ALA A 126 14.09 -11.42 24.28
C ALA A 126 15.33 -10.54 23.99
N GLY A 127 15.13 -9.30 23.54
CA GLY A 127 16.20 -8.35 23.21
C GLY A 127 16.77 -8.53 21.80
N VAL A 128 16.15 -9.38 20.98
CA VAL A 128 16.51 -9.57 19.57
C VAL A 128 15.41 -8.95 18.71
N LEU A 129 15.79 -7.93 17.95
CA LEU A 129 14.91 -7.30 16.97
C LEU A 129 14.70 -8.23 15.77
N LYS A 130 13.45 -8.42 15.36
CA LYS A 130 13.04 -9.28 14.24
C LYS A 130 12.01 -8.58 13.37
N LEU A 131 11.94 -9.00 12.11
CA LEU A 131 10.87 -8.62 11.18
C LEU A 131 9.81 -9.71 11.19
N GLN A 132 8.55 -9.32 11.29
CA GLN A 132 7.42 -10.24 11.33
C GLN A 132 6.34 -9.81 10.35
N CYS A 133 5.78 -10.77 9.60
CA CYS A 133 4.61 -10.54 8.74
C CYS A 133 3.55 -11.61 9.02
N LEU A 134 2.27 -11.25 8.90
CA LEU A 134 1.15 -12.16 9.14
C LEU A 134 0.15 -12.08 7.99
N TRP A 135 -0.14 -13.22 7.37
CA TRP A 135 -1.16 -13.37 6.33
C TRP A 135 -2.33 -14.21 6.83
N LYS A 136 -3.54 -13.68 6.67
CA LYS A 136 -4.79 -14.42 6.89
C LYS A 136 -5.27 -14.99 5.57
N LEU A 137 -5.41 -16.32 5.51
CA LEU A 137 -5.68 -17.05 4.28
C LEU A 137 -7.07 -17.66 4.30
N ARG A 138 -7.56 -18.03 3.11
CA ARG A 138 -8.89 -18.63 2.94
C ARG A 138 -8.98 -20.01 3.59
N ASP A 139 -7.96 -20.83 3.40
CA ASP A 139 -7.93 -22.24 3.80
C ASP A 139 -6.49 -22.73 3.99
N PHE A 140 -6.31 -23.87 4.67
CA PHE A 140 -5.00 -24.43 5.02
C PHE A 140 -4.16 -24.74 3.77
N LYS A 141 -4.79 -25.18 2.67
CA LYS A 141 -4.11 -25.45 1.40
C LYS A 141 -3.55 -24.17 0.79
N CYS A 142 -4.27 -23.05 0.85
CA CYS A 142 -3.73 -21.74 0.50
C CYS A 142 -2.52 -21.35 1.37
N GLY A 143 -2.48 -21.80 2.63
CA GLY A 143 -1.30 -21.71 3.49
C GLY A 143 -0.08 -22.40 2.89
N VAL A 144 -0.20 -23.69 2.62
CA VAL A 144 0.89 -24.48 2.02
C VAL A 144 1.35 -23.88 0.68
N GLU A 145 0.42 -23.40 -0.14
CA GLU A 145 0.74 -22.71 -1.40
C GLU A 145 1.56 -21.43 -1.18
N LEU A 146 1.21 -20.59 -0.19
CA LEU A 146 2.00 -19.39 0.13
C LEU A 146 3.41 -19.76 0.60
N ILE A 147 3.54 -20.79 1.43
CA ILE A 147 4.86 -21.28 1.90
C ILE A 147 5.73 -21.67 0.70
N ASN A 148 5.17 -22.41 -0.26
CA ASN A 148 5.90 -22.82 -1.47
C ASN A 148 6.33 -21.61 -2.32
N ARG A 149 5.51 -20.55 -2.40
CA ARG A 149 5.88 -19.32 -3.11
C ARG A 149 7.01 -18.59 -2.39
N ILE A 150 6.93 -18.46 -1.07
CA ILE A 150 7.98 -17.85 -0.25
C ILE A 150 9.28 -18.64 -0.37
N TYR A 151 9.21 -19.97 -0.34
CA TYR A 151 10.38 -20.83 -0.48
C TYR A 151 11.16 -20.57 -1.77
N LYS A 152 10.47 -20.45 -2.91
CA LYS A 152 11.12 -20.13 -4.20
C LYS A 152 11.86 -18.79 -4.19
N VAL A 153 11.30 -17.79 -3.51
CA VAL A 153 11.92 -16.48 -3.37
C VAL A 153 13.14 -16.55 -2.44
N ALA A 154 13.01 -17.24 -1.31
CA ALA A 154 14.08 -17.42 -0.34
C ALA A 154 15.25 -18.25 -0.91
N GLU A 155 14.95 -19.29 -1.70
CA GLU A 155 15.95 -20.12 -2.38
C GLU A 155 16.80 -19.29 -3.34
N ALA A 156 16.18 -18.43 -4.14
CA ALA A 156 16.90 -17.53 -5.04
C ALA A 156 17.76 -16.48 -4.31
N ALA A 157 17.33 -16.03 -3.12
CA ALA A 157 18.06 -15.07 -2.30
C ALA A 157 19.13 -15.70 -1.40
N GLY A 158 19.06 -17.01 -1.14
CA GLY A 158 19.96 -17.72 -0.23
C GLY A 158 19.76 -17.38 1.26
N HIS A 159 18.62 -16.81 1.63
CA HIS A 159 18.31 -16.39 3.01
C HIS A 159 16.86 -16.75 3.35
N PHE A 160 16.68 -17.63 4.35
CA PHE A 160 15.39 -18.29 4.60
C PHE A 160 14.64 -17.66 5.79
N PRO A 161 13.34 -17.32 5.62
CA PRO A 161 12.50 -16.92 6.74
C PRO A 161 12.08 -18.13 7.58
N ASN A 162 11.87 -17.89 8.88
CA ASN A 162 11.11 -18.81 9.73
C ASN A 162 9.63 -18.68 9.40
N LEU A 163 9.00 -19.77 8.97
CA LEU A 163 7.59 -19.81 8.57
C LEU A 163 6.79 -20.66 9.55
N HIS A 164 5.74 -20.06 10.12
CA HIS A 164 4.81 -20.73 11.02
C HIS A 164 3.43 -20.77 10.36
N LEU A 165 2.89 -21.98 10.19
CA LEU A 165 1.53 -22.21 9.75
C LEU A 165 0.64 -22.36 10.99
N GLU A 166 -0.08 -21.30 11.33
CA GLU A 166 -0.92 -21.20 12.51
C GLU A 166 -2.38 -21.56 12.19
N GLN A 167 -3.02 -22.25 13.14
CA GLN A 167 -4.42 -22.63 13.01
C GLN A 167 -5.34 -21.41 13.31
N PRO A 168 -6.48 -21.26 12.60
CA PRO A 168 -7.01 -22.16 11.59
C PRO A 168 -6.37 -22.01 10.19
N ASN A 169 -6.08 -20.79 9.72
CA ASN A 169 -5.58 -20.51 8.36
C ASN A 169 -4.69 -19.25 8.32
N GLN A 170 -3.68 -19.18 9.18
CA GLN A 170 -2.76 -18.03 9.23
C GLN A 170 -1.33 -18.46 8.96
N ILE A 171 -0.57 -17.60 8.29
CA ILE A 171 0.88 -17.78 8.16
C ILE A 171 1.56 -16.60 8.79
N ARG A 172 2.57 -16.90 9.60
CA ARG A 172 3.48 -15.93 10.15
C ARG A 172 4.88 -16.17 9.59
N ALA A 173 5.47 -15.15 8.98
CA ALA A 173 6.88 -15.16 8.62
C ALA A 173 7.66 -14.32 9.60
N GLU A 174 8.84 -14.81 9.96
CA GLU A 174 9.80 -14.13 10.80
C GLU A 174 11.17 -14.13 10.11
N LEU A 175 11.80 -12.96 10.05
CA LEU A 175 13.11 -12.74 9.47
C LEU A 175 14.03 -12.08 10.48
N TRP A 176 15.19 -12.69 10.67
CA TRP A 176 16.30 -12.17 11.46
C TRP A 176 17.54 -13.00 11.14
N THR A 177 18.71 -12.42 11.39
CA THR A 177 20.00 -13.04 11.10
C THR A 177 20.60 -13.58 12.40
N ALA A 178 20.57 -14.90 12.56
CA ALA A 178 21.00 -15.55 13.80
C ALA A 178 22.49 -15.38 14.12
N SER A 179 23.34 -15.26 13.10
CA SER A 179 24.79 -15.10 13.28
C SER A 179 25.19 -13.79 13.97
N ILE A 180 24.38 -12.74 13.84
CA ILE A 180 24.63 -11.41 14.45
C ILE A 180 23.68 -11.10 15.61
N GLY A 181 22.73 -12.01 15.89
CA GLY A 181 21.74 -11.84 16.97
C GLY A 181 20.76 -10.70 16.73
N GLY A 182 20.37 -10.41 15.49
CA GLY A 182 19.45 -9.31 15.17
C GLY A 182 19.14 -9.16 13.69
N LEU A 183 18.65 -7.98 13.30
CA LEU A 183 18.33 -7.66 11.91
C LEU A 183 19.58 -7.30 11.11
N SER A 184 19.64 -7.78 9.87
CA SER A 184 20.59 -7.36 8.85
C SER A 184 19.85 -6.75 7.65
N MET A 185 20.60 -6.14 6.71
CA MET A 185 20.04 -5.67 5.45
C MET A 185 19.38 -6.81 4.65
N ASN A 186 19.93 -8.03 4.72
CA ASN A 186 19.39 -9.18 3.99
C ASN A 186 17.97 -9.53 4.42
N ASP A 187 17.64 -9.35 5.70
CA ASP A 187 16.29 -9.57 6.22
C ASP A 187 15.28 -8.64 5.53
N PHE A 188 15.65 -7.37 5.31
CA PHE A 188 14.80 -6.41 4.60
C PHE A 188 14.74 -6.67 3.09
N ILE A 189 15.83 -7.15 2.47
CA ILE A 189 15.85 -7.54 1.06
C ILE A 189 14.89 -8.70 0.83
N VAL A 190 14.98 -9.76 1.63
CA VAL A 190 14.08 -10.92 1.51
C VAL A 190 12.64 -10.53 1.81
N ALA A 191 12.40 -9.71 2.83
CA ALA A 191 11.06 -9.18 3.13
C ALA A 191 10.46 -8.45 1.92
N ALA A 192 11.24 -7.59 1.26
CA ALA A 192 10.80 -6.88 0.07
C ALA A 192 10.53 -7.81 -1.11
N LYS A 193 11.36 -8.84 -1.33
CA LYS A 193 11.12 -9.85 -2.37
C LYS A 193 9.85 -10.67 -2.08
N ILE A 194 9.54 -10.95 -0.81
CA ILE A 194 8.31 -11.64 -0.40
C ILE A 194 7.08 -10.77 -0.67
N ASP A 195 7.16 -9.45 -0.49
CA ASP A 195 6.05 -8.52 -0.75
C ASP A 195 5.60 -8.52 -2.22
N GLU A 196 6.49 -8.86 -3.16
CA GLU A 196 6.16 -9.00 -4.58
C GLU A 196 5.34 -10.26 -4.90
N ILE A 197 5.25 -11.21 -3.95
CA ILE A 197 4.44 -12.42 -4.12
C ILE A 197 2.97 -12.02 -4.17
N ARG A 198 2.30 -12.39 -5.27
CA ARG A 198 0.86 -12.23 -5.39
C ARG A 198 0.14 -13.07 -4.32
N THR A 199 -0.53 -12.41 -3.38
CA THR A 199 -1.34 -13.05 -2.31
C THR A 199 -2.85 -12.94 -2.54
N SER A 200 -3.29 -12.12 -3.49
CA SER A 200 -4.71 -11.81 -3.76
C SER A 200 -5.62 -13.04 -3.99
N ASP A 201 -5.07 -14.12 -4.53
CA ASP A 201 -5.77 -15.38 -4.83
C ASP A 201 -5.89 -16.32 -3.62
N LEU A 202 -5.09 -16.07 -2.58
CA LEU A 202 -4.99 -16.90 -1.37
C LEU A 202 -5.78 -16.33 -0.18
N VAL A 203 -6.07 -15.02 -0.21
CA VAL A 203 -6.81 -14.30 0.84
C VAL A 203 -8.34 -14.57 0.74
N PRO A 204 -9.09 -14.59 1.86
CA PRO A 204 -10.55 -14.73 1.82
C PRO A 204 -11.22 -13.65 0.96
N LYS A 205 -12.12 -14.06 0.05
CA LYS A 205 -12.93 -13.14 -0.75
C LYS A 205 -13.95 -12.44 0.15
N LYS A 206 -13.93 -11.10 0.21
CA LYS A 206 -15.00 -10.33 0.85
C LYS A 206 -16.29 -10.52 0.04
N ARG A 207 -17.36 -11.02 0.66
CA ARG A 207 -18.69 -10.97 0.04
C ARG A 207 -19.17 -9.53 0.07
N ILE A 208 -19.36 -8.94 -1.10
CA ILE A 208 -20.09 -7.68 -1.24
C ILE A 208 -21.55 -8.09 -1.37
N TRP A 209 -22.35 -7.78 -0.35
CA TRP A 209 -23.80 -7.83 -0.49
C TRP A 209 -24.21 -6.59 -1.32
N ALA A 210 -25.01 -6.82 -2.35
CA ALA A 210 -25.61 -5.79 -3.19
C ALA A 210 -27.12 -5.86 -3.03
#